data_AF-A0A7C1G0M3-F1
#
_entry.id   AF-A0A7C1G0M3-F1
#
_cell.length_a   1.000
_cell.length_b   1.000
_cell.length_c   1.000
_cell.angle_alpha   90.00
_cell.angle_beta   90.00
_cell.angle_gamma   90.00
#
_symmetry.space_group_name_H-M   'P 1'
#
loop_
_entity.id
_entity.type
_entity.pdbx_description
1 polymer ?
#
loop_
_entity_poly.entity_id
_entity_poly.type
_entity_poly.pdbx_seq_one_letter_code
_entity_poly.pdbx_strand_id
1 'polypeptide(L)'
;MLSPGHGRRGRRGRCRHMRWVEFIPPAAYFHPIGLNAPPKVITLSLEELEAVRLVDLEHLTQEEAAIRMGVSRKTLWNDLKSAREKLVKALVNGYIIGIGGGDFAIHPNAVINDIERKTMDVYRLLPGRDCGACGYRSCIECARAIAMNSAPYDACKFIDSEIKERIREIVERR
;
A
#
# COMPACT_ATOMS: atom_id res chain seq x y z
N MET A 1 38.05 2.77 10.56
CA MET A 1 37.18 1.64 10.18
C MET A 1 36.03 2.21 9.36
N LEU A 2 36.20 2.27 8.04
CA LEU A 2 35.21 2.81 7.10
C LEU A 2 34.45 1.64 6.47
N SER A 3 33.12 1.66 6.58
CA SER A 3 32.23 0.61 6.10
C SER A 3 32.27 0.45 4.57
N PRO A 4 32.12 -0.77 4.02
CA PRO A 4 32.12 -0.99 2.57
C PRO A 4 30.85 -0.45 1.92
N GLY A 5 31.01 0.55 1.04
CA GLY A 5 29.94 1.09 0.21
C GLY A 5 29.28 0.00 -0.64
N HIS A 6 27.96 -0.14 -0.50
CA HIS A 6 27.16 -1.02 -1.35
C HIS A 6 27.01 -0.39 -2.73
N GLY A 7 27.86 -0.82 -3.67
CA GLY A 7 27.82 -0.42 -5.07
C GLY A 7 26.49 -0.80 -5.72
N ARG A 8 25.66 0.20 -6.07
CA ARG A 8 24.51 0.01 -6.95
C ARG A 8 25.03 -0.34 -8.34
N ARG A 9 24.94 -1.62 -8.73
CA ARG A 9 25.22 -2.07 -10.10
C ARG A 9 24.21 -1.42 -11.04
N GLY A 10 24.64 -0.38 -11.74
CA GLY A 10 23.82 0.34 -12.72
C GLY A 10 23.40 -0.58 -13.86
N ARG A 11 22.09 -0.82 -14.00
CA ARG A 11 21.53 -1.43 -15.20
C ARG A 11 21.78 -0.46 -16.36
N ARG A 12 22.45 -0.92 -17.44
CA ARG A 12 22.64 -0.13 -18.66
C ARG A 12 21.28 0.07 -19.34
N GLY A 13 20.81 1.31 -19.34
CA GLY A 13 19.54 1.76 -19.92
C GLY A 13 19.07 3.04 -19.25
N ARG A 14 18.30 3.88 -19.95
CA ARG A 14 17.63 5.03 -19.32
C ARG A 14 16.76 4.49 -18.18
N CYS A 15 16.96 5.01 -16.96
CA CYS A 15 16.15 4.62 -15.81
C CYS A 15 14.67 4.69 -16.19
N ARG A 16 13.91 3.66 -15.82
CA ARG A 16 12.46 3.72 -15.99
C ARG A 16 11.98 4.94 -15.20
N HIS A 17 11.11 5.73 -15.82
CA HIS A 17 10.47 6.81 -15.09
C HIS A 17 9.68 6.18 -13.94
N MET A 18 9.84 6.74 -12.74
CA MET A 18 9.06 6.30 -11.58
C MET A 18 7.58 6.43 -11.88
N ARG A 19 6.81 5.44 -11.45
CA ARG A 19 5.35 5.42 -11.54
C ARG A 19 4.75 5.75 -10.20
N TRP A 20 3.74 6.61 -10.20
CA TRP A 20 2.91 6.85 -9.03
C TRP A 20 1.98 5.67 -8.80
N VAL A 21 1.95 5.17 -7.57
CA VAL A 21 1.05 4.12 -7.11
C VAL A 21 0.18 4.67 -6.01
N GLU A 22 -1.14 4.53 -6.17
CA GLU A 22 -2.11 4.97 -5.17
C GLU A 22 -2.63 3.84 -4.29
N PHE A 23 -2.42 2.58 -4.63
CA PHE A 23 -2.96 1.48 -3.85
C PHE A 23 -1.88 0.49 -3.42
N ILE A 24 -1.82 0.24 -2.11
CA ILE A 24 -1.00 -0.83 -1.55
C ILE A 24 -1.93 -1.97 -1.15
N PRO A 25 -1.81 -3.16 -1.78
CA PRO A 25 -2.69 -4.26 -1.46
C PRO A 25 -2.43 -4.76 -0.03
N PRO A 26 -3.48 -5.11 0.73
CA PRO A 26 -3.32 -5.63 2.10
C PRO A 26 -2.66 -7.01 2.13
N ALA A 27 -2.72 -7.78 1.03
CA ALA A 27 -2.10 -9.08 0.89
C ALA A 27 -1.00 -9.05 -0.19
N ALA A 28 0.19 -9.52 0.16
CA ALA A 28 1.32 -9.62 -0.76
C ALA A 28 1.36 -10.95 -1.55
N TYR A 29 0.53 -11.94 -1.20
CA TYR A 29 0.50 -13.25 -1.86
C TYR A 29 -0.92 -13.80 -1.96
N PHE A 30 -1.23 -14.45 -3.09
CA PHE A 30 -2.45 -15.21 -3.33
C PHE A 30 -2.10 -16.64 -3.68
N HIS A 31 -2.65 -17.59 -2.93
CA HIS A 31 -2.32 -19.01 -3.04
C HIS A 31 -3.50 -19.80 -3.62
N PRO A 32 -3.31 -20.57 -4.70
CA PRO A 32 -4.33 -21.48 -5.21
C PRO A 32 -4.49 -22.68 -4.27
N ILE A 33 -5.74 -23.07 -3.99
CA ILE A 33 -6.07 -24.19 -3.10
C ILE A 33 -6.28 -25.46 -3.93
N GLY A 34 -5.89 -26.62 -3.39
CA GLY A 34 -6.21 -27.93 -3.99
C GLY A 34 -5.19 -28.44 -5.02
N LEU A 35 -3.93 -27.98 -4.94
CA LEU A 35 -2.86 -28.45 -5.83
C LEU A 35 -1.98 -29.50 -5.13
N ASN A 36 -1.58 -30.52 -5.90
CA ASN A 36 -0.79 -31.67 -5.40
C ASN A 36 0.73 -31.42 -5.42
N ALA A 37 1.19 -30.32 -6.02
CA ALA A 37 2.60 -29.97 -6.16
C ALA A 37 2.83 -28.51 -5.78
N PRO A 38 4.03 -28.13 -5.30
CA PRO A 38 4.34 -26.75 -4.97
C PRO A 38 4.16 -25.87 -6.22
N PRO A 39 3.21 -24.93 -6.22
CA PRO A 39 2.94 -24.13 -7.39
C PRO A 39 4.08 -23.15 -7.64
N LYS A 40 4.36 -22.87 -8.92
CA LYS A 40 5.33 -21.82 -9.28
C LYS A 40 4.80 -20.46 -8.81
N VAL A 41 5.72 -19.52 -8.56
CA VAL A 41 5.36 -18.15 -8.19
C VAL A 41 5.54 -17.24 -9.39
N ILE A 42 4.50 -16.46 -9.70
CA ILE A 42 4.57 -15.32 -10.61
C ILE A 42 4.54 -14.04 -9.78
N THR A 43 5.53 -13.17 -9.98
CA THR A 43 5.59 -11.86 -9.31
C THR A 43 4.97 -10.78 -10.19
N LEU A 44 3.92 -10.15 -9.69
CA LEU A 44 3.31 -8.94 -10.18
C LEU A 44 3.93 -7.74 -9.45
N SER A 45 4.43 -6.74 -10.17
CA SER A 45 4.94 -5.53 -9.51
C SER A 45 3.79 -4.65 -9.02
N LEU A 46 4.08 -3.73 -8.09
CA LEU A 46 3.07 -2.76 -7.63
C LEU A 46 2.61 -1.83 -8.75
N GLU A 47 3.51 -1.48 -9.67
CA GLU A 47 3.22 -0.70 -10.87
C GLU A 47 2.22 -1.43 -11.80
N GLU A 48 2.44 -2.73 -12.01
CA GLU A 48 1.59 -3.57 -12.85
C GLU A 48 0.20 -3.75 -12.24
N LEU A 49 0.15 -3.97 -10.92
CA LEU A 49 -1.12 -4.07 -10.20
C LEU A 49 -1.90 -2.77 -10.27
N GLU A 50 -1.24 -1.63 -10.06
CA GLU A 50 -1.86 -0.31 -10.11
C GLU A 50 -2.46 -0.04 -11.49
N ALA A 51 -1.72 -0.36 -12.56
CA ALA A 51 -2.22 -0.20 -13.92
C ALA A 51 -3.51 -1.00 -14.15
N VAL A 52 -3.53 -2.28 -13.74
CA VAL A 52 -4.73 -3.13 -13.83
C VAL A 52 -5.86 -2.59 -12.96
N ARG A 53 -5.58 -2.12 -11.75
CA ARG A 53 -6.58 -1.52 -10.86
C ARG A 53 -7.25 -0.31 -11.51
N LEU A 54 -6.47 0.62 -12.05
CA LEU A 54 -7.01 1.85 -12.65
C LEU A 54 -7.85 1.57 -13.91
N VAL A 55 -7.40 0.66 -14.78
CA VAL A 55 -8.08 0.43 -16.06
C VAL A 55 -9.15 -0.66 -15.98
N ASP A 56 -8.84 -1.80 -15.38
CA ASP A 56 -9.75 -2.96 -15.39
C ASP A 56 -10.74 -2.94 -14.22
N LEU A 57 -10.39 -2.33 -13.08
CA LEU A 57 -11.26 -2.26 -11.90
C LEU A 57 -11.96 -0.89 -11.74
N GLU A 58 -11.26 0.22 -11.93
CA GLU A 58 -11.85 1.57 -11.85
C GLU A 58 -12.39 2.09 -13.19
N HIS A 59 -12.20 1.32 -14.27
CA HIS A 59 -12.72 1.62 -15.61
C HIS A 59 -12.24 2.96 -16.20
N LEU A 60 -11.07 3.45 -15.77
CA LEU A 60 -10.45 4.63 -16.38
C LEU A 60 -9.97 4.31 -17.80
N THR A 61 -9.97 5.32 -18.65
CA THR A 61 -9.30 5.22 -19.95
C THR A 61 -7.79 5.03 -19.76
N GLN A 62 -7.12 4.45 -20.76
CA GLN A 62 -5.65 4.33 -20.74
C GLN A 62 -4.95 5.70 -20.70
N GLU A 63 -5.62 6.76 -21.10
CA GLU A 63 -5.10 8.12 -21.04
C GLU A 63 -5.11 8.64 -19.61
N GLU A 64 -6.27 8.58 -18.95
CA GLU A 64 -6.45 9.00 -17.57
C GLU A 64 -5.56 8.21 -16.61
N ALA A 65 -5.51 6.88 -16.77
CA ALA A 65 -4.65 6.02 -15.95
C ALA A 65 -3.16 6.35 -16.15
N ALA A 66 -2.73 6.67 -17.38
CA ALA A 66 -1.34 7.02 -17.66
C ALA A 66 -0.96 8.35 -17.00
N ILE A 67 -1.86 9.35 -17.06
CA ILE A 67 -1.71 10.63 -16.38
C ILE A 67 -1.60 10.40 -14.87
N ARG A 68 -2.49 9.58 -14.29
CA ARG A 68 -2.52 9.30 -12.84
C ARG A 68 -1.26 8.59 -12.34
N MET A 69 -0.72 7.67 -13.13
CA MET A 69 0.56 7.00 -12.83
C MET A 69 1.80 7.84 -13.17
N GLY A 70 1.65 9.01 -13.80
CA GLY A 70 2.75 9.88 -14.20
C GLY A 70 3.63 9.29 -15.31
N VAL A 71 3.05 8.52 -16.23
CA VAL A 71 3.78 7.87 -17.34
C VAL A 71 3.13 8.14 -18.70
N SER A 72 3.86 7.79 -19.78
CA SER A 72 3.28 7.85 -21.12
C SER A 72 2.23 6.75 -21.33
N ARG A 73 1.25 7.00 -22.20
CA ARG A 73 0.23 6.00 -22.61
C ARG A 73 0.86 4.69 -23.07
N LYS A 74 1.96 4.77 -23.83
CA LYS A 74 2.70 3.58 -24.30
C LYS A 74 3.30 2.79 -23.14
N THR A 75 3.85 3.48 -22.14
CA THR A 75 4.39 2.84 -20.93
C THR A 75 3.29 2.12 -20.16
N LEU A 76 2.17 2.81 -19.89
CA LEU A 76 1.01 2.21 -19.24
C LEU A 76 0.52 0.97 -20.00
N TRP A 77 0.41 1.06 -21.33
CA TRP A 77 0.00 -0.07 -22.16
C TRP A 77 0.93 -1.28 -22.02
N ASN A 78 2.24 -1.07 -21.94
CA ASN A 78 3.20 -2.16 -21.71
C ASN A 78 3.03 -2.78 -20.31
N ASP A 79 2.83 -1.95 -19.28
CA ASP A 79 2.62 -2.41 -17.92
C ASP A 79 1.31 -3.21 -17.80
N LEU A 80 0.21 -2.73 -18.40
CA LEU A 80 -1.07 -3.44 -18.50
C LEU A 80 -0.93 -4.80 -19.21
N LYS A 81 -0.24 -4.81 -20.36
CA LYS A 81 -0.04 -6.03 -21.14
C LYS A 81 0.73 -7.08 -20.33
N SER A 82 1.83 -6.66 -19.69
CA SER A 82 2.65 -7.52 -18.82
C SER A 82 1.83 -8.06 -17.65
N ALA A 83 1.08 -7.18 -16.98
CA ALA A 83 0.24 -7.52 -15.84
C ALA A 83 -0.83 -8.56 -16.20
N ARG A 84 -1.59 -8.32 -17.27
CA ARG A 84 -2.64 -9.23 -17.74
C ARG A 84 -2.08 -10.58 -18.15
N GLU A 85 -0.94 -10.62 -18.84
CA GLU A 85 -0.28 -11.88 -19.20
C GLU A 85 0.11 -12.69 -17.95
N LYS A 86 0.71 -12.03 -16.96
CA LYS A 86 1.08 -12.65 -15.67
C LYS A 86 -0.14 -13.19 -14.92
N LEU A 87 -1.21 -12.39 -14.83
CA LEU A 87 -2.45 -12.78 -14.16
C LEU A 87 -3.10 -13.98 -14.84
N VAL A 88 -3.31 -13.91 -16.16
CA VAL A 88 -3.90 -15.02 -16.93
C VAL A 88 -3.03 -16.27 -16.81
N LYS A 89 -1.71 -16.14 -16.91
CA LYS A 89 -0.79 -17.27 -16.76
C LYS A 89 -0.89 -17.90 -15.37
N ALA A 90 -1.03 -17.09 -14.32
CA ALA A 90 -1.17 -17.61 -12.97
C ALA A 90 -2.51 -18.34 -12.78
N LEU A 91 -3.60 -17.77 -13.29
CA LEU A 91 -4.93 -18.37 -13.18
C LEU A 91 -5.05 -19.68 -13.98
N VAL A 92 -4.55 -19.72 -15.22
CA VAL A 92 -4.64 -20.90 -16.10
C VAL A 92 -3.78 -22.07 -15.59
N ASN A 93 -2.60 -21.79 -15.03
CA ASN A 93 -1.66 -22.83 -14.59
C ASN A 93 -1.74 -23.13 -13.10
N GLY A 94 -2.59 -22.44 -12.33
CA GLY A 94 -2.64 -22.57 -10.87
C GLY A 94 -1.34 -22.15 -10.18
N TYR A 95 -0.77 -21.01 -10.57
CA TYR A 95 0.43 -20.48 -9.92
C TYR A 95 0.08 -19.53 -8.76
N ILE A 96 1.02 -19.39 -7.83
CA ILE A 96 0.97 -18.39 -6.77
C ILE A 96 1.18 -17.02 -7.40
N ILE A 97 0.35 -16.06 -7.03
CA ILE A 97 0.55 -14.65 -7.41
C ILE A 97 1.19 -13.97 -6.21
N GLY A 98 2.46 -13.57 -6.36
CA GLY A 98 3.14 -12.70 -5.41
C GLY A 98 3.10 -11.26 -5.90
N ILE A 99 2.90 -10.30 -5.00
CA ILE A 99 2.90 -8.87 -5.29
C ILE A 99 4.09 -8.23 -4.58
N GLY A 100 4.95 -7.55 -5.34
CA GLY A 100 6.08 -6.83 -4.78
C GLY A 100 7.12 -6.39 -5.80
N GLY A 101 8.06 -5.56 -5.34
CA GLY A 101 9.10 -4.96 -6.19
C GLY A 101 8.57 -3.90 -7.16
N GLY A 102 9.39 -3.57 -8.16
CA GLY A 102 9.15 -2.47 -9.09
C GLY A 102 9.86 -1.17 -8.69
N ASP A 103 9.86 -0.18 -9.59
CA ASP A 103 10.49 1.13 -9.38
C ASP A 103 9.41 2.22 -9.29
N PHE A 104 8.65 2.24 -8.20
CA PHE A 104 7.51 3.13 -8.00
C PHE A 104 7.72 4.14 -6.87
N ALA A 105 6.86 5.15 -6.86
CA ALA A 105 6.70 6.09 -5.75
C ALA A 105 5.24 6.05 -5.28
N ILE A 106 5.01 6.11 -3.97
CA ILE A 106 3.67 6.19 -3.40
C ILE A 106 3.14 7.59 -3.60
N HIS A 107 2.01 7.72 -4.30
CA HIS A 107 1.38 9.00 -4.54
C HIS A 107 0.91 9.62 -3.21
N PRO A 108 1.00 10.94 -2.98
CA PRO A 108 0.53 11.56 -1.74
C PRO A 108 -0.94 11.27 -1.42
N ASN A 109 -1.77 11.09 -2.45
CA ASN A 109 -3.19 10.73 -2.31
C ASN A 109 -3.42 9.22 -2.34
N ALA A 110 -2.36 8.40 -2.24
CA ALA A 110 -2.51 6.97 -2.19
C ALA A 110 -3.49 6.57 -1.08
N VAL A 111 -4.38 5.65 -1.41
CA VAL A 111 -5.12 4.82 -0.48
C VAL A 111 -4.11 3.90 0.22
N ILE A 112 -3.27 4.49 1.06
CA ILE A 112 -2.87 3.86 2.32
C ILE A 112 -4.21 3.61 3.02
N ASN A 113 -4.52 2.37 3.43
CA ASN A 113 -5.81 2.01 4.03
C ASN A 113 -6.28 3.18 4.92
N ASP A 114 -7.52 3.67 4.78
CA ASP A 114 -7.99 4.84 5.55
C ASP A 114 -7.69 4.68 7.04
N ILE A 115 -7.73 3.44 7.50
CA ILE A 115 -7.31 3.02 8.83
C ILE A 115 -5.86 3.44 9.14
N GLU A 116 -4.88 3.15 8.29
CA GLU A 116 -3.46 3.51 8.53
C GLU A 116 -3.22 5.02 8.45
N ARG A 117 -3.87 5.73 7.52
CA ARG A 117 -3.83 7.20 7.48
C ARG A 117 -4.41 7.81 8.76
N LYS A 118 -5.62 7.40 9.13
CA LYS A 118 -6.28 7.80 10.39
C LYS A 118 -5.44 7.39 11.60
N THR A 119 -4.85 6.20 11.59
CA THR A 119 -3.95 5.72 12.66
C THR A 119 -2.80 6.69 12.84
N MET A 120 -2.14 7.11 11.76
CA MET A 120 -1.01 8.02 11.85
C MET A 120 -1.45 9.43 12.28
N ASP A 121 -2.57 9.92 11.76
CA ASP A 121 -3.13 11.22 12.13
C ASP A 121 -3.52 11.27 13.62
N VAL A 122 -4.18 10.22 14.12
CA VAL A 122 -4.49 10.05 15.55
C VAL A 122 -3.22 9.91 16.38
N TYR A 123 -2.24 9.10 15.94
CA TYR A 123 -0.99 8.89 16.66
C TYR A 123 -0.22 10.19 16.90
N ARG A 124 -0.23 11.12 15.94
CA ARG A 124 0.41 12.44 16.09
C ARG A 124 -0.24 13.34 17.15
N LEU A 125 -1.50 13.07 17.49
CA LEU A 125 -2.21 13.77 18.57
C LEU A 125 -2.01 13.11 19.94
N LEU A 126 -1.50 11.87 19.98
CA LEU A 126 -1.25 11.17 21.22
C LEU A 126 0.10 11.61 21.85
N PRO A 127 0.28 11.46 23.17
CA PRO A 127 1.48 11.89 23.87
C PRO A 127 2.78 11.12 23.53
N GLY A 128 2.70 10.02 22.77
CA GLY A 128 3.88 9.22 22.38
C GLY A 128 4.65 8.55 23.53
N ARG A 129 3.99 8.29 24.67
CA ARG A 129 4.65 7.80 25.89
C ARG A 129 4.80 6.28 25.99
N ASP A 130 4.08 5.51 25.18
CA ASP A 130 4.06 4.03 25.20
C ASP A 130 3.91 3.40 26.61
N CYS A 131 3.19 4.08 27.51
CA CYS A 131 3.14 3.75 28.95
C CYS A 131 2.15 2.64 29.34
N GLY A 132 1.29 2.19 28.42
CA GLY A 132 0.32 1.12 28.69
C GLY A 132 -0.92 1.48 29.52
N ALA A 133 -1.08 2.72 29.98
CA ALA A 133 -2.16 3.11 30.89
C ALA A 133 -3.60 2.93 30.32
N CYS A 134 -3.73 2.93 28.99
CA CYS A 134 -4.97 2.71 28.25
C CYS A 134 -5.26 1.23 27.90
N GLY A 135 -4.36 0.30 28.26
CA GLY A 135 -4.50 -1.13 27.97
C GLY A 135 -3.88 -1.60 26.65
N TYR A 136 -3.28 -0.71 25.85
CA TYR A 136 -2.54 -1.05 24.63
C TYR A 136 -1.03 -1.07 24.87
N ARG A 137 -0.28 -1.88 24.10
CA ARG A 137 1.19 -2.02 24.28
C ARG A 137 1.99 -0.81 23.81
N SER A 138 1.39 0.03 22.95
CA SER A 138 2.00 1.26 22.43
C SER A 138 0.94 2.29 22.05
N CYS A 139 1.34 3.55 21.95
CA CYS A 139 0.52 4.65 21.46
C CYS A 139 0.07 4.42 20.02
N ILE A 140 0.90 3.80 19.18
CA ILE A 140 0.51 3.46 17.79
C ILE A 140 -0.58 2.37 17.74
N GLU A 141 -0.54 1.40 18.66
CA GLU A 141 -1.62 0.40 18.79
C GLU A 141 -2.92 1.03 19.27
N CYS A 142 -2.84 1.93 20.26
CA CYS A 142 -3.99 2.71 20.71
C CYS A 142 -4.59 3.53 19.57
N ALA A 143 -3.75 4.24 18.81
CA ALA A 143 -4.18 5.04 17.66
C ALA A 143 -4.83 4.18 16.57
N ARG A 144 -4.30 2.99 16.33
CA ARG A 144 -4.86 2.03 15.37
C ARG A 144 -6.23 1.51 15.81
N ALA A 145 -6.38 1.19 17.09
CA ALA A 145 -7.66 0.72 17.64
C ALA A 145 -8.74 1.81 17.55
N ILE A 146 -8.38 3.07 17.81
CA ILE A 146 -9.26 4.23 17.62
C ILE A 146 -9.63 4.39 16.13
N ALA A 147 -8.64 4.34 15.23
CA ALA A 147 -8.88 4.44 13.79
C ALA A 147 -9.74 3.30 13.21
N MET A 148 -9.79 2.15 13.87
CA MET A 148 -10.64 0.99 13.54
C MET A 148 -12.02 1.02 14.21
N ASN A 149 -12.40 2.10 14.91
CA ASN A 149 -13.62 2.16 15.75
C ASN A 149 -13.73 1.03 16.78
N SER A 150 -12.60 0.43 17.18
CA SER A 150 -12.53 -0.64 18.16
C SER A 150 -12.21 -0.13 19.58
N ALA A 151 -11.98 1.18 19.72
CA ALA A 151 -11.73 1.88 20.97
C ALA A 151 -12.43 3.25 20.94
N PRO A 152 -12.84 3.80 22.09
CA PRO A 152 -13.41 5.14 22.14
C PRO A 152 -12.36 6.20 21.82
N TYR A 153 -12.79 7.38 21.35
CA TYR A 153 -11.88 8.47 20.96
C TYR A 153 -11.03 9.01 22.12
N ASP A 154 -11.42 8.76 23.36
CA ASP A 154 -10.73 9.09 24.60
C ASP A 154 -10.01 7.89 25.25
N ALA A 155 -9.69 6.85 24.47
CA ALA A 155 -8.99 5.67 25.00
C ALA A 155 -7.66 6.02 25.71
N CYS A 156 -6.97 7.08 25.29
CA CYS A 156 -5.79 7.57 25.99
C CYS A 156 -6.17 8.38 27.24
N LYS A 157 -5.66 7.99 28.41
CA LYS A 157 -5.93 8.70 29.69
C LYS A 157 -5.22 10.06 29.83
N PHE A 158 -4.37 10.41 28.88
CA PHE A 158 -3.48 11.58 28.94
C PHE A 158 -3.80 12.63 27.87
N ILE A 159 -4.99 12.56 27.26
CA ILE A 159 -5.47 13.56 26.31
C ILE A 159 -6.64 14.34 26.94
N ASP A 160 -6.76 15.60 26.56
CA ASP A 160 -7.85 16.48 26.98
C ASP A 160 -9.05 16.40 26.03
N SER A 161 -10.10 17.17 26.34
CA SER A 161 -11.32 17.25 25.52
C SER A 161 -11.08 17.85 24.13
N GLU A 162 -10.07 18.70 23.97
CA GLU A 162 -9.75 19.32 22.68
C GLU A 162 -9.14 18.28 21.73
N ILE A 163 -8.15 17.51 22.21
CA ILE A 163 -7.54 16.43 21.44
C ILE A 163 -8.57 15.34 21.12
N LYS A 164 -9.46 15.01 22.07
CA LYS A 164 -10.57 14.07 21.85
C LYS A 164 -11.44 14.46 20.66
N GLU A 165 -11.82 15.73 20.56
CA GLU A 165 -12.66 16.22 19.46
C GLU A 165 -11.94 16.13 18.12
N ARG A 166 -10.67 16.53 18.08
CA ARG A 166 -9.83 16.41 16.87
C ARG A 166 -9.68 14.96 16.41
N ILE A 167 -9.53 14.03 17.35
CA ILE A 167 -9.49 12.60 17.05
C ILE A 167 -10.82 12.13 16.44
N ARG A 168 -11.97 12.58 16.98
CA ARG A 168 -13.29 12.28 16.41
C ARG A 168 -13.40 12.75 14.97
N GLU A 169 -13.04 14.00 14.69
CA GLU A 169 -13.07 14.58 13.34
C GLU A 169 -12.22 13.77 12.35
N ILE A 170 -11.02 13.34 12.75
CA ILE A 170 -10.13 12.51 11.92
C ILE A 170 -10.77 11.16 11.59
N VAL A 171 -11.38 10.51 12.59
CA VAL A 171 -11.95 9.17 12.43
C VAL A 171 -13.26 9.20 11.63
N GLU A 172 -14.07 10.24 11.81
CA GLU A 172 -15.38 10.40 11.15
C GLU A 172 -15.29 11.02 9.74
N ARG A 173 -14.13 11.58 9.37
CA ARG A 173 -13.90 12.07 7.99
C ARG A 173 -14.06 10.92 6.99
N ARG A 174 -14.98 11.09 6.03
CA ARG A 174 -15.21 10.19 4.89
C ARG A 174 -14.10 10.32 3.86
#